data_AF-A0A7C1AG05-F1
#
_entry.id   AF-A0A7C1AG05-F1
#
_cell.length_a   1.000
_cell.length_b   1.000
_cell.length_c   1.000
_cell.angle_alpha   90.00
_cell.angle_beta   90.00
_cell.angle_gamma   90.00
#
_symmetry.space_group_name_H-M   'P 1'
#
loop_
_entity.id
_entity.type
_entity.pdbx_description
1 polymer ?
#
loop_
_entity_poly.entity_id
_entity_poly.type
_entity_poly.pdbx_seq_one_letter_code
_entity_poly.pdbx_strand_id
1 'polypeptide(L)'
;MLLRHTSKKITERKALAINPAKTCQPIGAMYAALGIHGCLPHSHGSQGCCAYHRSTLTRHYKEPVSASTSSFTEGASVFGGQA
;
A
#
# COMPACT_ATOMS: atom_id res chain seq x y z
N MET A 1 -17.59 4.30 -24.25
CA MET A 1 -18.05 4.76 -22.93
C MET A 1 -17.23 4.15 -21.81
N LEU A 2 -16.80 5.00 -20.87
CA LEU A 2 -16.19 4.64 -19.59
C LEU A 2 -17.27 4.12 -18.62
N LEU A 3 -16.89 3.23 -17.68
CA LEU A 3 -17.76 2.75 -16.58
C LEU A 3 -19.14 2.19 -16.99
N ARG A 4 -19.22 1.48 -18.13
CA ARG A 4 -20.49 0.95 -18.70
C ARG A 4 -21.27 0.00 -17.78
N HIS A 5 -20.61 -0.59 -16.79
CA HIS A 5 -21.19 -1.57 -15.87
C HIS A 5 -21.73 -0.93 -14.56
N THR A 6 -21.67 0.39 -14.42
CA THR A 6 -22.30 1.10 -13.32
C THR A 6 -23.77 1.36 -13.65
N SER A 7 -24.68 0.57 -13.08
CA SER A 7 -26.12 0.70 -13.35
C SER A 7 -26.70 2.00 -12.78
N LYS A 8 -27.71 2.57 -13.47
CA LYS A 8 -28.46 3.74 -12.97
C LYS A 8 -29.28 3.43 -11.71
N LYS A 9 -29.77 2.19 -11.58
CA LYS A 9 -30.47 1.72 -10.40
C LYS A 9 -29.46 1.57 -9.26
N ILE A 10 -29.65 2.32 -8.18
CA ILE A 10 -28.83 2.24 -6.98
C ILE A 10 -29.27 1.03 -6.17
N THR A 11 -28.30 0.22 -5.75
CA THR A 11 -28.49 -0.88 -4.81
C THR A 11 -27.57 -0.68 -3.63
N GLU A 12 -28.09 -0.81 -2.41
CA GLU A 12 -27.25 -0.74 -1.22
C GLU A 12 -26.39 -2.00 -1.12
N ARG A 13 -25.06 -1.81 -1.17
CA ARG A 13 -24.07 -2.88 -0.98
C ARG A 13 -23.62 -2.87 0.47
N LYS A 14 -23.60 -4.05 1.09
CA LYS A 14 -23.16 -4.24 2.49
C LYS A 14 -21.76 -4.82 2.65
N ALA A 15 -21.24 -5.52 1.64
CA ALA A 15 -19.92 -6.19 1.70
C ALA A 15 -18.97 -5.82 0.54
N LEU A 16 -19.51 -5.66 -0.67
CA LEU A 16 -18.69 -5.40 -1.86
C LEU A 16 -18.22 -3.95 -1.92
N ALA A 17 -16.90 -3.75 -1.87
CA ALA A 17 -16.25 -2.47 -2.14
C ALA A 17 -15.86 -2.35 -3.62
N ILE A 18 -16.11 -1.20 -4.23
CA ILE A 18 -15.79 -0.91 -5.64
C ILE A 18 -15.23 0.51 -5.68
N ASN A 19 -14.13 0.73 -6.41
CA ASN A 19 -13.45 2.03 -6.54
C ASN A 19 -13.28 2.74 -5.18
N PRO A 20 -12.54 2.12 -4.24
CA PRO A 20 -12.47 2.62 -2.88
C PRO A 20 -11.87 4.05 -2.84
N ALA A 21 -12.49 4.92 -2.05
CA ALA A 21 -11.99 6.27 -1.77
C ALA A 21 -11.00 6.29 -0.57
N LYS A 22 -10.26 5.20 -0.39
CA LYS A 22 -9.23 5.04 0.65
C LYS A 22 -8.23 3.97 0.23
N THR A 23 -7.06 4.01 0.83
CA THR A 23 -6.04 2.95 0.75
C THR A 23 -5.67 2.48 2.17
N CYS A 24 -4.75 1.52 2.28
CA CYS A 24 -4.32 0.95 3.56
C CYS A 24 -3.32 1.84 4.31
N GLN A 25 -3.15 1.58 5.60
CA GLN A 25 -2.36 2.42 6.53
C GLN A 25 -0.86 2.60 6.19
N PRO A 26 -0.10 1.58 5.73
CA PRO A 26 1.37 1.68 5.71
C PRO A 26 1.94 2.72 4.75
N ILE A 27 1.21 3.15 3.71
CA ILE A 27 1.64 4.26 2.86
C ILE A 27 1.69 5.58 3.62
N GLY A 28 0.76 5.79 4.57
CA GLY A 28 0.75 6.97 5.44
C GLY A 28 1.91 6.94 6.44
N ALA A 29 2.21 5.77 7.02
CA ALA A 29 3.36 5.59 7.89
C ALA A 29 4.69 5.82 7.14
N MET A 30 4.80 5.31 5.90
CA MET A 30 5.95 5.56 5.03
C MET A 30 6.11 7.06 4.73
N TYR A 31 5.02 7.75 4.39
CA TYR A 31 5.04 9.20 4.16
C TYR A 31 5.50 9.98 5.40
N ALA A 32 5.00 9.63 6.59
CA ALA A 32 5.42 10.27 7.83
C ALA A 32 6.91 10.01 8.14
N ALA A 33 7.39 8.77 7.96
CA ALA A 33 8.79 8.41 8.20
C ALA A 33 9.77 9.14 7.26
N LEU A 34 9.39 9.39 6.00
CA LEU A 34 10.18 10.20 5.06
C LEU A 34 10.35 11.66 5.50
N GLY A 35 9.51 12.14 6.43
CA GLY A 35 9.66 13.47 7.03
C GLY A 35 10.77 13.57 8.08
N ILE A 36 11.37 12.44 8.49
CA ILE A 36 12.45 12.40 9.48
C ILE A 36 13.80 12.45 8.75
N HIS A 37 14.63 13.44 9.06
CA HIS A 37 15.95 13.58 8.44
C HIS A 37 16.83 12.36 8.72
N GLY A 38 17.43 11.78 7.66
CA GLY A 38 18.25 10.58 7.75
C GLY A 38 17.48 9.27 7.97
N CYS A 39 16.14 9.27 7.86
CA CYS A 39 15.34 8.07 8.03
C CYS A 39 15.24 7.24 6.74
N LEU A 40 15.34 5.92 6.87
CA LEU A 40 14.95 4.96 5.86
C LEU A 40 13.71 4.19 6.34
N PRO A 41 12.51 4.45 5.82
CA PRO A 41 11.30 3.72 6.19
C PRO A 41 11.48 2.21 5.96
N HIS A 42 11.08 1.39 6.93
CA HIS A 42 11.11 -0.08 6.83
C HIS A 42 9.70 -0.65 6.85
N SER A 43 9.33 -1.36 5.78
CA SER A 43 8.05 -2.06 5.66
C SER A 43 8.20 -3.51 6.14
N HIS A 44 7.85 -3.78 7.39
CA HIS A 44 7.87 -5.14 7.92
C HIS A 44 6.74 -5.99 7.35
N GLY A 45 7.08 -6.97 6.48
CA GLY A 45 6.11 -7.85 5.84
C GLY A 45 6.56 -8.32 4.45
N SER A 46 5.60 -8.74 3.63
CA SER A 46 5.89 -9.12 2.24
C SER A 46 6.25 -7.91 1.38
N GLN A 47 7.22 -8.09 0.49
CA GLN A 47 7.80 -7.03 -0.34
C GLN A 47 6.80 -6.35 -1.28
N GLY A 48 5.68 -7.00 -1.62
CA GLY A 48 4.63 -6.42 -2.47
C GLY A 48 4.03 -5.14 -1.88
N CYS A 49 3.84 -5.09 -0.56
CA CYS A 49 3.35 -3.88 0.13
C CYS A 49 4.32 -2.71 -0.09
N CYS A 50 5.61 -2.91 0.17
CA CYS A 50 6.63 -1.87 0.01
C CYS A 50 6.68 -1.36 -1.44
N ALA A 51 6.65 -2.26 -2.43
CA ALA A 51 6.67 -1.89 -3.85
C ALA A 51 5.45 -1.03 -4.25
N TYR A 52 4.22 -1.40 -3.85
CA TYR A 52 3.02 -0.63 -4.17
C TYR A 52 3.00 0.75 -3.49
N HIS A 53 3.40 0.83 -2.22
CA HIS A 53 3.41 2.09 -1.48
C HIS A 53 4.44 3.07 -2.06
N ARG A 54 5.68 2.61 -2.31
CA ARG A 54 6.72 3.41 -2.97
C ARG A 54 6.26 3.88 -4.35
N SER A 55 5.72 2.97 -5.16
CA SER A 55 5.23 3.30 -6.51
C SER A 55 4.12 4.35 -6.50
N THR A 56 3.17 4.25 -5.56
CA THR A 56 2.07 5.23 -5.43
C THR A 56 2.60 6.62 -5.09
N LEU A 57 3.52 6.71 -4.11
CA LEU A 57 4.14 7.98 -3.71
C LEU A 57 4.99 8.57 -4.84
N THR A 58 5.81 7.76 -5.51
CA THR A 58 6.60 8.21 -6.68
C THR A 58 5.70 8.70 -7.82
N ARG A 59 4.58 8.04 -8.11
CA ARG A 59 3.66 8.49 -9.16
C ARG A 59 3.01 9.83 -8.82
N HIS A 60 2.69 10.06 -7.55
CA HIS A 60 2.05 11.29 -7.08
C HIS A 60 3.03 12.46 -7.05
N TYR A 61 4.19 12.30 -6.43
CA TYR A 61 5.15 13.38 -6.22
C TYR A 61 6.17 13.54 -7.35
N LYS A 62 6.28 12.57 -8.28
CA LYS A 62 7.31 12.51 -9.33
C LYS A 62 8.75 12.43 -8.80
N GLU A 63 8.90 11.99 -7.56
CA GLU A 63 10.18 11.88 -6.87
C GLU A 63 10.52 10.40 -6.53
N PRO A 64 11.82 10.06 -6.40
CA PRO A 64 12.23 8.75 -5.92
C PRO A 64 11.79 8.55 -4.45
N VAL A 65 11.21 7.39 -4.16
CA VAL A 65 10.80 7.02 -2.79
C VAL A 65 11.58 5.79 -2.37
N SER A 66 12.44 5.97 -1.36
CA SER A 66 13.29 4.92 -0.78
C SER A 66 12.65 4.33 0.48
N ALA A 67 12.54 3.01 0.52
CA ALA A 67 12.13 2.25 1.71
C ALA A 67 12.65 0.81 1.60
N SER A 68 12.96 0.19 2.73
CA SER A 68 13.35 -1.23 2.83
C SER A 68 12.16 -2.10 3.25
N THR A 69 12.32 -3.42 3.21
CA THR A 69 11.28 -4.40 3.57
C THR A 69 11.91 -5.67 4.09
N SER A 70 11.25 -6.36 5.02
CA SER A 70 11.73 -7.66 5.52
C SER A 70 11.54 -8.80 4.52
N SER A 71 10.73 -8.59 3.48
CA SER A 71 10.55 -9.52 2.36
C SER A 71 10.10 -10.92 2.78
N PHE A 72 9.00 -10.98 3.51
CA PHE A 72 8.44 -12.25 3.96
C PHE A 72 8.17 -13.18 2.79
N THR A 73 8.71 -14.39 2.92
CA THR A 73 8.35 -15.57 2.12
C THR A 73 7.36 -16.42 2.90
N GLU A 74 6.95 -17.55 2.34
CA GLU A 74 6.06 -18.50 3.02
C GLU A 74 6.65 -19.01 4.35
N GLY A 75 7.98 -19.11 4.47
CA GLY A 75 8.63 -19.47 5.73
C GLY A 75 8.30 -18.51 6.88
N ALA A 76 8.26 -17.20 6.63
CA ALA A 76 7.89 -16.22 7.66
C ALA A 76 6.41 -16.29 8.07
N SER A 77 5.55 -16.91 7.25
CA SER A 77 4.16 -17.20 7.63
C SER A 77 4.04 -18.36 8.62
N VAL A 78 5.04 -19.26 8.64
CA VAL A 78 5.12 -20.40 9.57
C VAL A 78 5.87 -20.00 10.84
N PHE A 79 7.03 -19.36 10.70
CA PHE A 79 7.99 -19.14 11.79
C PHE A 79 8.02 -17.70 12.31
N GLY A 80 7.21 -16.81 11.74
CA GLY A 80 7.25 -15.38 12.06
C GLY A 80 8.37 -14.64 11.33
N GLY A 81 8.36 -13.31 11.46
CA GLY A 81 9.26 -12.41 10.75
C GLY A 81 10.41 -11.83 11.56
N GLN A 82 10.68 -12.35 12.76
CA GLN A 82 11.88 -11.99 13.51
C GLN A 82 13.10 -12.54 12.75
N ALA A 83 13.64 -11.72 11.84
CA ALA A 83 14.92 -11.91 11.20
C ALA A 83 15.86 -10.78 11.65
#